data_AF-A0A3M1WH06-F1
#
_entry.id   AF-A0A3M1WH06-F1
#
_cell.length_a   1.000
_cell.length_b   1.000
_cell.length_c   1.000
_cell.angle_alpha   90.00
_cell.angle_beta   90.00
_cell.angle_gamma   90.00
#
_symmetry.space_group_name_H-M   'P 1'
#
loop_
_entity.id
_entity.type
_entity.pdbx_description
1 polymer ?
#
loop_
_entity_poly.entity_id
_entity_poly.type
_entity_poly.pdbx_seq_one_letter_code
_entity_poly.pdbx_strand_id
1 'polypeptide(L)'
;MVFRSDGFLGEAVLVPCLSSVVDIDDLVQEASALWKAERPSAQEGEVGASWGCVGTLFRGEDADINLAKKWGQYFQERSERPIAPVDSDGILRILWPAKLDHSPLTEVDIILSTATQAEVALPTAEDIADAWINQDSGYERYFFENVRHGIRTAEDLEIWGRIEKQSPRWLRKPEYAEVISLLRAEAT
;
A
#
# COMPACT_ATOMS: atom_id res chain seq x y z
N MET A 1 1.00 -1.42 -1.48
CA MET A 1 2.15 -1.92 -0.69
C MET A 1 2.26 -3.41 -0.95
N VAL A 2 3.46 -3.94 -1.22
CA VAL A 2 3.65 -5.39 -1.38
C VAL A 2 4.24 -5.92 -0.08
N PHE A 3 3.52 -6.84 0.56
CA PHE A 3 4.00 -7.49 1.76
C PHE A 3 4.91 -8.65 1.39
N ARG A 4 6.20 -8.50 1.68
CA ARG A 4 7.21 -9.54 1.46
C ARG A 4 7.70 -10.12 2.77
N SER A 5 7.85 -11.43 2.82
CA SER A 5 8.40 -12.14 3.98
C SER A 5 9.93 -12.09 4.06
N ASP A 6 10.61 -11.67 2.98
CA ASP A 6 12.08 -11.69 2.82
C ASP A 6 12.72 -10.29 2.73
N GLY A 7 11.94 -9.22 2.92
CA GLY A 7 12.39 -7.82 2.83
C GLY A 7 12.61 -7.14 4.19
N PHE A 8 13.18 -5.94 4.15
CA PHE A 8 13.13 -5.02 5.30
C PHE A 8 11.67 -4.63 5.61
N LEU A 9 11.41 -4.25 6.87
CA LEU A 9 10.12 -3.68 7.23
C LEU A 9 9.88 -2.40 6.42
N GLY A 10 8.77 -2.36 5.70
CA GLY A 10 8.36 -1.18 4.96
C GLY A 10 7.69 -0.15 5.88
N GLU A 11 7.59 1.08 5.40
CA GLU A 11 6.83 2.15 6.04
C GLU A 11 5.49 2.33 5.35
N ALA A 12 4.45 2.62 6.14
CA ALA A 12 3.09 2.85 5.66
C ALA A 12 2.52 4.11 6.28
N VAL A 13 1.59 4.76 5.57
CA VAL A 13 0.70 5.76 6.16
C VAL A 13 -0.58 5.05 6.59
N LEU A 14 -0.96 5.23 7.86
CA LEU A 14 -2.26 4.80 8.35
C LEU A 14 -3.29 5.88 8.08
N VAL A 15 -4.40 5.47 7.46
CA VAL A 15 -5.55 6.31 7.18
C VAL A 15 -6.71 5.79 8.02
N PRO A 16 -7.40 6.64 8.80
CA PRO A 16 -8.56 6.20 9.56
C PRO A 16 -9.67 5.71 8.63
N CYS A 17 -10.38 4.67 9.06
CA CYS A 17 -11.65 4.26 8.45
C CYS A 17 -12.64 5.43 8.44
N LEU A 18 -13.56 5.44 7.48
CA LEU A 18 -14.56 6.50 7.38
C LEU A 18 -15.49 6.50 8.60
N SER A 19 -15.84 5.30 9.09
CA SER A 19 -16.66 5.08 10.27
C SER A 19 -15.97 4.13 11.27
N SER A 20 -16.43 4.17 12.52
CA SER A 20 -15.99 3.20 13.52
C SER A 20 -16.57 1.83 13.21
N VAL A 21 -15.75 0.79 13.32
CA VAL A 21 -16.17 -0.61 13.13
C VAL A 21 -16.70 -1.15 14.45
N VAL A 22 -18.02 -1.38 14.51
CA VAL A 22 -18.70 -1.94 15.69
C VAL A 22 -19.13 -3.38 15.43
N ASP A 23 -19.46 -3.71 14.18
CA ASP A 23 -19.84 -5.06 13.78
C ASP A 23 -19.24 -5.49 12.44
N ILE A 24 -19.73 -6.62 11.91
CA ILE A 24 -19.22 -7.21 10.67
C ILE A 24 -19.63 -6.40 9.44
N ASP A 25 -20.80 -5.76 9.46
CA ASP A 25 -21.28 -5.00 8.31
C ASP A 25 -20.43 -3.73 8.14
N ASP A 26 -20.07 -3.08 9.26
CA ASP A 26 -19.12 -1.95 9.25
C ASP A 26 -17.75 -2.37 8.69
N LEU A 27 -17.21 -3.51 9.16
CA LEU A 27 -15.91 -4.02 8.71
C LEU A 27 -15.91 -4.33 7.21
N VAL A 28 -16.98 -4.97 6.75
CA VAL A 28 -17.19 -5.31 5.34
C VAL A 28 -17.30 -4.05 4.49
N GLN A 29 -17.99 -3.02 4.98
CA GLN A 29 -18.13 -1.76 4.27
C GLN A 29 -16.77 -1.08 4.06
N GLU A 30 -15.96 -0.95 5.11
CA GLU A 30 -14.63 -0.34 5.04
C GLU A 30 -13.68 -1.19 4.16
N ALA A 31 -13.72 -2.52 4.28
CA ALA A 31 -12.92 -3.42 3.45
C ALA A 31 -13.32 -3.35 1.97
N SER A 32 -14.62 -3.29 1.68
CA SER A 32 -15.13 -3.15 0.31
C SER A 32 -14.78 -1.79 -0.28
N ALA A 33 -14.82 -0.72 0.52
CA ALA A 33 -14.41 0.61 0.09
C ALA A 33 -12.91 0.66 -0.24
N LEU A 34 -12.07 0.03 0.60
CA LEU A 34 -10.64 -0.11 0.33
C LEU A 34 -10.40 -0.90 -0.97
N TRP A 35 -11.07 -2.02 -1.16
CA TRP A 35 -10.95 -2.81 -2.38
C TRP A 35 -11.44 -2.08 -3.62
N LYS A 36 -12.53 -1.29 -3.51
CA LYS A 36 -13.05 -0.46 -4.60
C LYS A 36 -12.04 0.59 -5.06
N ALA A 37 -11.20 1.11 -4.16
CA ALA A 37 -10.11 2.02 -4.52
C ALA A 37 -9.04 1.33 -5.38
N GLU A 38 -8.72 0.07 -5.08
CA GLU A 38 -7.75 -0.75 -5.82
C GLU A 38 -8.32 -1.28 -7.14
N ARG A 39 -9.62 -1.62 -7.14
CA ARG A 39 -10.38 -2.11 -8.29
C ARG A 39 -11.68 -1.31 -8.44
N PRO A 40 -11.68 -0.20 -9.19
CA PRO A 40 -12.87 0.63 -9.38
C PRO A 40 -14.07 -0.11 -9.99
N SER A 41 -13.85 -1.25 -10.66
CA SER A 41 -14.90 -2.12 -11.21
C SER A 41 -15.46 -3.14 -10.22
N ALA A 42 -14.93 -3.26 -9.00
CA ALA A 42 -15.38 -4.21 -7.99
C ALA A 42 -16.85 -4.01 -7.63
N GLN A 43 -17.57 -5.11 -7.44
CA GLN A 43 -18.95 -5.09 -6.95
C GLN A 43 -19.00 -4.81 -5.45
N GLU A 44 -20.16 -4.42 -4.94
CA GLU A 44 -20.37 -4.22 -3.49
C GLU A 44 -20.16 -5.54 -2.74
N GLY A 45 -19.37 -5.51 -1.66
CA GLY A 45 -18.99 -6.69 -0.90
C GLY A 45 -17.85 -7.52 -1.52
N GLU A 46 -17.28 -7.11 -2.67
CA GLU A 46 -16.02 -7.70 -3.10
C GLU A 46 -14.88 -7.18 -2.23
N VAL A 47 -14.05 -8.09 -1.73
CA VAL A 47 -12.85 -7.78 -0.93
C VAL A 47 -11.59 -8.39 -1.54
N GLY A 48 -11.66 -8.88 -2.78
CA GLY A 48 -10.52 -9.46 -3.47
C GLY A 48 -10.82 -9.95 -4.88
N ALA A 49 -9.76 -10.39 -5.55
CA ALA A 49 -9.74 -11.04 -6.85
C ALA A 49 -8.49 -11.94 -6.95
N SER A 50 -8.27 -12.53 -8.12
CA SER A 50 -7.15 -13.44 -8.38
C SER A 50 -5.76 -12.86 -8.15
N TRP A 51 -5.60 -11.52 -8.17
CA TRP A 51 -4.32 -10.83 -8.02
C TRP A 51 -4.16 -10.13 -6.67
N GLY A 52 -5.19 -10.09 -5.81
CA GLY A 52 -5.11 -9.37 -4.54
C GLY A 52 -6.36 -9.49 -3.69
N CYS A 53 -6.23 -9.25 -2.39
CA CYS A 53 -7.34 -9.24 -1.45
C CYS A 53 -7.07 -8.32 -0.26
N VAL A 54 -8.14 -7.84 0.37
CA VAL A 54 -8.09 -7.11 1.63
C VAL A 54 -7.99 -8.10 2.78
N GLY A 55 -6.99 -7.93 3.63
CA GLY A 55 -6.85 -8.65 4.89
C GLY A 55 -7.04 -7.73 6.09
N THR A 56 -7.40 -8.33 7.22
CA THR A 56 -7.61 -7.66 8.51
C THR A 56 -6.56 -8.08 9.53
N LEU A 57 -6.05 -7.14 10.30
CA LEU A 57 -5.25 -7.40 11.51
C LEU A 57 -5.97 -6.80 12.71
N PHE A 58 -6.17 -7.59 13.77
CA PHE A 58 -6.83 -7.20 15.01
C PHE A 58 -5.81 -7.05 16.14
N ARG A 59 -5.97 -6.05 17.01
CA ARG A 59 -5.00 -5.70 18.05
C ARG A 59 -5.08 -6.57 19.32
N GLY A 60 -6.22 -7.22 19.58
CA GLY A 60 -6.47 -7.89 20.87
C GLY A 60 -7.09 -9.28 20.77
N GLU A 61 -6.94 -10.06 21.84
CA GLU A 61 -7.30 -11.48 21.87
C GLU A 61 -8.76 -11.78 22.23
N ASP A 62 -9.59 -10.87 22.78
CA ASP A 62 -10.90 -11.26 23.33
C ASP A 62 -12.12 -10.55 22.72
N ALA A 63 -12.11 -9.22 22.62
CA ALA A 63 -13.22 -8.46 22.02
C ALA A 63 -13.32 -8.69 20.50
N ASP A 64 -12.17 -8.96 19.87
CA ASP A 64 -12.05 -9.13 18.43
C ASP A 64 -12.32 -10.56 17.95
N ILE A 65 -12.34 -11.59 18.83
CA ILE A 65 -12.52 -12.99 18.40
C ILE A 65 -13.83 -13.16 17.62
N ASN A 66 -14.92 -12.58 18.12
CA ASN A 66 -16.22 -12.77 17.48
C ASN A 66 -16.27 -12.05 16.13
N LEU A 67 -15.68 -10.86 16.04
CA LEU A 67 -15.61 -10.11 14.80
C LEU A 67 -14.67 -10.78 13.79
N ALA A 68 -13.50 -11.23 14.22
CA ALA A 68 -12.54 -11.98 13.42
C ALA A 68 -13.12 -13.31 12.90
N LYS A 69 -13.93 -14.02 13.71
CA LYS A 69 -14.65 -15.22 13.26
C LYS A 69 -15.68 -14.91 12.19
N LYS A 70 -16.48 -13.87 12.38
CA LYS A 70 -17.47 -13.41 11.38
C LYS A 70 -16.78 -12.96 10.10
N TRP A 71 -15.66 -12.26 10.23
CA TRP A 71 -14.82 -11.88 9.10
C TRP A 71 -14.29 -13.09 8.35
N GLY A 72 -13.72 -14.08 9.05
CA GLY A 72 -13.24 -15.30 8.42
C GLY A 72 -14.32 -16.05 7.66
N GLN A 73 -15.53 -16.15 8.23
CA GLN A 73 -16.70 -16.72 7.52
C GLN A 73 -17.03 -15.92 6.25
N TYR A 74 -17.15 -14.59 6.39
CA TYR A 74 -17.43 -13.71 5.26
C TYR A 74 -16.38 -13.82 4.14
N PHE A 75 -15.10 -13.83 4.53
CA PHE A 75 -13.96 -13.89 3.62
C PHE A 75 -13.94 -15.22 2.87
N GLN A 76 -14.13 -16.35 3.55
CA GLN A 76 -14.16 -17.68 2.93
C GLN A 76 -15.33 -17.85 1.94
N GLU A 77 -16.47 -17.20 2.20
CA GLU A 77 -17.63 -17.27 1.30
C GLU A 77 -17.43 -16.47 0.00
N ARG A 78 -16.55 -15.47 -0.02
CA ARG A 78 -16.44 -14.48 -1.10
C ARG A 78 -15.09 -14.41 -1.78
N SER A 79 -14.02 -14.74 -1.08
CA SER A 79 -12.67 -14.69 -1.62
C SER A 79 -12.34 -16.01 -2.30
N GLU A 80 -12.04 -15.96 -3.59
CA GLU A 80 -11.65 -17.16 -4.34
C GLU A 80 -10.29 -17.70 -3.88
N ARG A 81 -9.35 -16.81 -3.50
CA ARG A 81 -8.02 -17.16 -3.05
C ARG A 81 -7.41 -16.09 -2.13
N PRO A 82 -6.95 -16.46 -0.93
CA PRO A 82 -6.13 -15.57 -0.12
C PRO A 82 -4.78 -15.33 -0.78
N ILE A 83 -4.28 -14.09 -0.68
CA ILE A 83 -2.96 -13.69 -1.17
C ILE A 83 -2.09 -13.37 0.03
N ALA A 84 -0.95 -14.06 0.14
CA ALA A 84 -0.02 -13.86 1.24
C ALA A 84 0.35 -12.36 1.39
N PRO A 85 0.44 -11.84 2.62
CA PRO A 85 0.40 -12.55 3.91
C PRO A 85 -1.01 -12.71 4.48
N VAL A 86 -2.08 -12.50 3.69
CA VAL A 86 -3.44 -12.82 4.12
C VAL A 86 -3.63 -14.33 4.09
N ASP A 87 -4.14 -14.90 5.17
CA ASP A 87 -4.43 -16.33 5.24
C ASP A 87 -5.86 -16.68 4.78
N SER A 88 -6.24 -17.96 4.92
CA SER A 88 -7.56 -18.45 4.52
C SER A 88 -8.74 -17.86 5.30
N ASP A 89 -8.48 -17.24 6.46
CA ASP A 89 -9.51 -16.61 7.29
C ASP A 89 -9.55 -15.09 7.04
N GLY A 90 -8.85 -14.60 6.00
CA GLY A 90 -8.75 -13.19 5.71
C GLY A 90 -7.90 -12.42 6.72
N ILE A 91 -7.11 -13.12 7.55
CA ILE A 91 -6.27 -12.49 8.58
C ILE A 91 -4.91 -12.14 7.98
N LEU A 92 -4.53 -10.88 8.13
CA LEU A 92 -3.25 -10.36 7.70
C LEU A 92 -2.15 -10.85 8.67
N ARG A 93 -1.29 -11.77 8.22
CA ARG A 93 -0.23 -12.39 9.03
C ARG A 93 1.05 -11.56 9.05
N ILE A 94 0.94 -10.34 9.55
CA ILE A 94 2.09 -9.47 9.84
C ILE A 94 2.15 -9.16 11.33
N LEU A 95 3.29 -8.68 11.80
CA LEU A 95 3.41 -8.13 13.15
C LEU A 95 2.57 -6.85 13.25
N TRP A 96 1.97 -6.61 14.42
CA TRP A 96 1.33 -5.33 14.70
C TRP A 96 2.35 -4.19 14.51
N PRO A 97 2.06 -3.18 13.69
CA PRO A 97 3.04 -2.16 13.35
C PRO A 97 3.35 -1.24 14.54
N ALA A 98 4.54 -0.66 14.51
CA ALA A 98 4.95 0.43 15.40
C ALA A 98 4.98 1.75 14.62
N LYS A 99 4.98 2.86 15.34
CA LYS A 99 5.23 4.18 14.75
C LYS A 99 6.70 4.31 14.34
N LEU A 100 7.03 5.32 13.52
CA LEU A 100 8.41 5.56 13.05
C LEU A 100 9.41 5.83 14.18
N ASP A 101 8.93 6.37 15.32
CA ASP A 101 9.73 6.56 16.53
C ASP A 101 9.84 5.29 17.41
N HIS A 102 9.42 4.14 16.86
CA HIS A 102 9.32 2.84 17.53
C HIS A 102 8.34 2.78 18.71
N SER A 103 7.53 3.83 18.93
CA SER A 103 6.47 3.75 19.94
C SER A 103 5.33 2.83 19.48
N PRO A 104 4.63 2.16 20.42
CA PRO A 104 3.51 1.31 20.07
C PRO A 104 2.38 2.09 19.38
N LEU A 105 1.78 1.48 18.37
CA LEU A 105 0.57 2.00 17.73
C LEU A 105 -0.64 1.63 18.59
N THR A 106 -1.19 2.62 19.31
CA THR A 106 -2.26 2.41 20.29
C THR A 106 -3.59 3.08 19.96
N GLU A 107 -3.64 3.78 18.84
CA GLU A 107 -4.79 4.60 18.44
C GLU A 107 -5.78 3.85 17.56
N VAL A 108 -5.45 2.62 17.13
CA VAL A 108 -6.29 1.78 16.28
C VAL A 108 -6.38 0.38 16.85
N ASP A 109 -7.50 -0.28 16.57
CA ASP A 109 -7.81 -1.63 17.05
C ASP A 109 -7.86 -2.65 15.89
N ILE A 110 -8.10 -2.15 14.67
CA ILE A 110 -8.18 -2.95 13.45
C ILE A 110 -7.37 -2.24 12.36
N ILE A 111 -6.62 -3.01 11.58
CA ILE A 111 -5.93 -2.54 10.38
C ILE A 111 -6.47 -3.33 9.18
N LEU A 112 -6.87 -2.59 8.14
CA LEU A 112 -7.19 -3.13 6.82
C LEU A 112 -6.02 -2.87 5.88
N SER A 113 -5.67 -3.87 5.07
CA SER A 113 -4.66 -3.68 4.03
C SER A 113 -4.90 -4.58 2.82
N THR A 114 -4.64 -4.05 1.63
CA THR A 114 -4.65 -4.83 0.39
C THR A 114 -3.33 -5.56 0.22
N ALA A 115 -3.37 -6.89 0.26
CA ALA A 115 -2.27 -7.73 -0.18
C ALA A 115 -2.43 -8.02 -1.67
N THR A 116 -1.38 -7.80 -2.45
CA THR A 116 -1.35 -8.08 -3.88
C THR A 116 -0.31 -9.14 -4.19
N GLN A 117 -0.55 -9.91 -5.25
CA GLN A 117 0.39 -10.90 -5.72
C GLN A 117 1.65 -10.18 -6.19
N ALA A 118 2.78 -10.47 -5.52
CA ALA A 118 4.06 -9.89 -5.88
C ALA A 118 4.45 -10.29 -7.31
N GLU A 119 5.05 -9.34 -8.03
CA GLU A 119 5.65 -9.64 -9.33
C GLU A 119 6.82 -10.62 -9.18
N VAL A 120 6.99 -11.51 -10.16
CA VAL A 120 7.99 -12.58 -10.13
C VAL A 120 9.42 -12.03 -10.21
N ALA A 121 9.60 -10.91 -10.92
CA ALA A 121 10.88 -10.22 -11.03
C ALA A 121 10.67 -8.77 -10.63
N LEU A 122 11.49 -8.28 -9.70
CA LEU A 122 11.47 -6.86 -9.36
C LEU A 122 12.14 -6.07 -10.49
N PRO A 123 11.54 -4.95 -10.93
CA PRO A 123 12.22 -4.04 -11.83
C PRO A 123 13.44 -3.42 -11.11
N THR A 124 14.51 -3.19 -11.85
CA THR A 124 15.65 -2.43 -11.35
C THR A 124 15.29 -0.94 -11.25
N ALA A 125 16.09 -0.16 -10.52
CA ALA A 125 15.96 1.29 -10.51
C ALA A 125 16.02 1.88 -11.95
N GLU A 126 16.83 1.27 -12.82
CA GLU A 126 16.88 1.65 -14.24
C GLU A 126 15.57 1.38 -14.98
N ASP A 127 14.97 0.20 -14.79
CA ASP A 127 13.70 -0.16 -15.40
C ASP A 127 12.58 0.79 -14.95
N ILE A 128 12.53 1.12 -13.66
CA ILE A 128 11.56 2.05 -13.07
C ILE A 128 11.76 3.46 -13.65
N ALA A 129 12.98 3.97 -13.67
CA ALA A 129 13.29 5.28 -14.22
C ALA A 129 12.96 5.37 -15.72
N ASP A 130 13.31 4.35 -16.51
CA ASP A 130 12.98 4.31 -17.93
C ASP A 130 11.47 4.21 -18.15
N ALA A 131 10.72 3.49 -17.31
CA ALA A 131 9.26 3.49 -17.35
C ALA A 131 8.70 4.90 -17.14
N TRP A 132 9.22 5.68 -16.19
CA TRP A 132 8.80 7.07 -15.98
C TRP A 132 9.19 7.99 -17.12
N ILE A 133 10.43 7.90 -17.62
CA ILE A 133 10.95 8.73 -18.72
C ILE A 133 10.09 8.56 -19.97
N ASN A 134 9.67 7.32 -20.27
CA ASN A 134 8.89 6.99 -21.45
C ASN A 134 7.39 7.27 -21.29
N GLN A 135 6.91 7.65 -20.10
CA GLN A 135 5.54 8.09 -19.87
C GLN A 135 5.47 9.62 -19.94
N ASP A 136 4.69 10.17 -20.87
CA ASP A 136 4.40 11.62 -20.99
C ASP A 136 2.89 11.90 -20.86
N SER A 137 2.21 11.14 -20.00
CA SER A 137 0.77 11.23 -19.76
C SER A 137 0.40 11.72 -18.36
N GLY A 138 1.37 12.21 -17.57
CA GLY A 138 1.13 12.78 -16.23
C GLY A 138 1.27 11.78 -15.08
N TYR A 139 1.59 10.52 -15.35
CA TYR A 139 1.82 9.50 -14.31
C TYR A 139 3.17 9.67 -13.62
N GLU A 140 4.15 10.33 -14.25
CA GLU A 140 5.45 10.66 -13.65
C GLU A 140 5.29 11.45 -12.34
N ARG A 141 4.19 12.18 -12.21
CA ARG A 141 3.82 12.94 -11.02
C ARG A 141 3.78 12.05 -9.79
N TYR A 142 3.41 10.77 -9.92
CA TYR A 142 3.33 9.85 -8.79
C TYR A 142 4.65 9.73 -8.04
N PHE A 143 5.77 9.61 -8.76
CA PHE A 143 7.10 9.57 -8.15
C PHE A 143 7.40 10.85 -7.35
N PHE A 144 7.18 12.02 -7.94
CA PHE A 144 7.46 13.29 -7.26
C PHE A 144 6.52 13.59 -6.08
N GLU A 145 5.25 13.20 -6.16
CA GLU A 145 4.33 13.36 -5.04
C GLU A 145 4.71 12.43 -3.88
N ASN A 146 5.11 11.20 -4.15
CA ASN A 146 5.61 10.31 -3.10
C ASN A 146 6.83 10.92 -2.39
N VAL A 147 7.82 11.42 -3.15
CA VAL A 147 8.99 12.10 -2.58
C VAL A 147 8.56 13.34 -1.78
N ARG A 148 7.67 14.18 -2.32
CA ARG A 148 7.14 15.38 -1.65
C ARG A 148 6.49 15.05 -0.30
N HIS A 149 5.79 13.92 -0.22
CA HIS A 149 5.09 13.47 0.97
C HIS A 149 5.94 12.56 1.87
N GLY A 150 7.24 12.40 1.58
CA GLY A 150 8.15 11.61 2.39
C GLY A 150 7.94 10.10 2.29
N ILE A 151 7.22 9.63 1.27
CA ILE A 151 7.09 8.20 0.95
C ILE A 151 8.31 7.82 0.12
N ARG A 152 9.33 7.24 0.77
CA ARG A 152 10.67 7.04 0.20
C ARG A 152 11.01 5.56 0.04
N THR A 153 11.85 5.27 -0.95
CA THR A 153 12.51 3.96 -1.15
C THR A 153 14.02 4.11 -1.21
N ALA A 154 14.77 3.02 -0.99
CA ALA A 154 16.23 3.05 -1.06
C ALA A 154 16.74 3.35 -2.47
N GLU A 155 15.94 3.03 -3.49
CA GLU A 155 16.23 3.17 -4.90
C GLU A 155 15.92 4.58 -5.45
N ASP A 156 15.25 5.45 -4.67
CA ASP A 156 14.78 6.77 -5.13
C ASP A 156 15.88 7.62 -5.75
N LEU A 157 17.08 7.64 -5.15
CA LEU A 157 18.21 8.45 -5.65
C LEU A 157 18.81 7.87 -6.94
N GLU A 158 18.80 6.55 -7.10
CA GLU A 158 19.26 5.90 -8.33
C GLU A 158 18.26 6.14 -9.48
N ILE A 159 16.96 6.00 -9.19
CA ILE A 159 15.86 6.34 -10.11
C ILE A 159 15.98 7.81 -10.53
N TRP A 160 16.13 8.71 -9.55
CA TRP A 160 16.29 10.15 -9.78
C TRP A 160 17.52 10.45 -10.65
N GLY A 161 18.68 9.90 -10.31
CA GLY A 161 19.92 10.16 -11.05
C GLY A 161 19.82 9.82 -12.53
N ARG A 162 19.10 8.74 -12.86
CA ARG A 162 18.82 8.37 -14.25
C ARG A 162 17.84 9.32 -14.93
N ILE A 163 16.73 9.67 -14.28
CA ILE A 163 15.74 10.65 -14.78
C ILE A 163 16.43 11.99 -15.07
N GLU A 164 17.24 12.48 -14.14
CA GLU A 164 17.94 13.75 -14.28
C GLU A 164 18.91 13.75 -15.46
N LYS A 165 19.70 12.68 -15.60
CA LYS A 165 20.65 12.51 -16.71
C LYS A 165 19.97 12.49 -18.08
N GLN A 166 18.81 11.84 -18.19
CA GLN A 166 18.05 11.72 -19.44
C GLN A 166 17.25 12.99 -19.77
N SER A 167 16.93 13.82 -18.77
CA SER A 167 16.28 15.12 -18.92
C SER A 167 14.99 15.09 -19.76
N PRO A 168 13.99 14.26 -19.39
CA PRO A 168 12.72 14.20 -20.12
C PRO A 168 12.01 15.57 -20.12
N ARG A 169 11.19 15.83 -21.15
CA ARG A 169 10.57 17.15 -21.36
C ARG A 169 9.72 17.60 -20.17
N TRP A 170 8.98 16.68 -19.57
CA TRP A 170 8.12 16.93 -18.43
C TRP A 170 8.90 17.36 -17.17
N LEU A 171 10.21 17.09 -17.08
CA LEU A 171 11.03 17.48 -15.93
C LEU A 171 11.15 19.01 -15.78
N ARG A 172 10.87 19.75 -16.86
CA ARG A 172 10.89 21.22 -16.88
C ARG A 172 9.58 21.85 -16.38
N LYS A 173 8.56 21.04 -16.05
CA LYS A 173 7.29 21.56 -15.53
C LYS A 173 7.55 22.24 -14.17
N PRO A 174 7.06 23.48 -13.95
CA PRO A 174 7.32 24.22 -12.70
C PRO A 174 6.85 23.50 -11.43
N GLU A 175 5.82 22.66 -11.54
CA GLU A 175 5.24 21.88 -10.44
C GLU A 175 6.19 20.87 -9.80
N TYR A 176 7.31 20.52 -10.45
CA TYR A 176 8.33 19.62 -9.90
C TYR A 176 9.54 20.35 -9.30
N ALA A 177 9.63 21.69 -9.42
CA ALA A 177 10.84 22.44 -9.08
C ALA A 177 11.30 22.26 -7.62
N GLU A 178 10.34 22.22 -6.69
CA GLU A 178 10.61 21.99 -5.26
C GLU A 178 11.23 20.61 -5.01
N VAL A 179 10.57 19.56 -5.50
CA VAL A 179 11.00 18.16 -5.28
C VAL A 179 12.32 17.86 -5.99
N ILE A 180 12.54 18.43 -7.18
CA ILE A 180 13.83 18.35 -7.88
C ILE A 180 14.94 18.97 -7.03
N SER A 181 14.67 20.09 -6.38
CA SER A 181 15.66 20.76 -5.52
C SER A 181 16.01 19.91 -4.30
N LEU A 182 15.01 19.26 -3.70
CA LEU A 182 15.20 18.30 -2.61
C LEU A 182 16.06 17.11 -3.05
N LEU A 183 15.69 16.44 -4.14
CA LEU A 183 16.41 15.26 -4.65
C LEU A 183 17.86 15.57 -5.03
N ARG A 184 18.13 16.76 -5.60
CA ARG A 184 19.49 17.23 -5.88
C ARG A 184 20.31 17.45 -4.62
N ALA A 185 19.70 18.01 -3.57
CA ALA A 185 20.39 18.23 -2.30
C ALA A 185 20.76 16.91 -1.62
N GLU A 186 19.92 15.88 -1.74
CA GLU A 186 20.17 14.54 -1.19
C GLU A 186 21.20 13.72 -1.99
N ALA A 187 21.34 14.00 -3.29
CA ALA A 187 22.31 13.34 -4.16
C ALA A 187 23.75 13.88 -4.05
N THR A 188 23.99 14.88 -3.16
CA THR A 188 25.29 15.52 -2.94
C THR A 188 26.00 14.94 -1.71
#